data_AF-M7CKS3-F1
#
_entry.id   AF-M7CKS3-F1
#
_cell.length_a   1.000
_cell.length_b   1.000
_cell.length_c   1.000
_cell.angle_alpha   90.00
_cell.angle_beta   90.00
_cell.angle_gamma   90.00
#
_symmetry.space_group_name_H-M   'P 1'
#
loop_
_entity.id
_entity.type
_entity.pdbx_description
1 polymer ?
#
loop_
_entity_poly.entity_id
_entity_poly.type
_entity_poly.pdbx_seq_one_letter_code
_entity_poly.pdbx_strand_id
1 'polypeptide(L)'
;MAPMLGSALVLIFVSSAPGRAKIQQLVSAEALEGAELNLICSHPSASSDNIAWYRQFPNRGPEFIVTGFRETAHSPNPEGILHISKDKETAPSPCAG
;
A
#
# COMPACT_ATOMS: atom_id res chain seq x y z
N MET A 1 -35.80 52.86 12.09
CA MET A 1 -34.86 52.03 11.32
C MET A 1 -34.13 51.13 12.31
N ALA A 2 -34.41 49.83 12.30
CA ALA A 2 -33.55 48.80 12.91
C ALA A 2 -34.04 47.42 12.43
N PRO A 3 -33.37 46.76 11.48
CA PRO A 3 -33.66 45.36 11.20
C PRO A 3 -33.02 44.51 12.31
N MET A 4 -33.82 43.63 12.92
CA MET A 4 -33.33 42.63 13.87
C MET A 4 -32.50 41.62 13.09
N LEU A 5 -31.18 41.71 13.22
CA LEU A 5 -30.23 40.85 12.55
C LEU A 5 -30.27 39.47 13.22
N GLY A 6 -31.15 38.59 12.73
CA GLY A 6 -31.19 37.19 13.15
C GLY A 6 -29.88 36.50 12.79
N SER A 7 -29.06 36.20 13.79
CA SER A 7 -27.81 35.45 13.60
C SER A 7 -28.13 33.96 13.45
N ALA A 8 -28.06 33.46 12.23
CA ALA A 8 -28.11 32.03 11.95
C ALA A 8 -26.71 31.43 12.12
N LEU A 9 -26.53 30.55 13.10
CA LEU A 9 -25.26 29.84 13.32
C LEU A 9 -25.10 28.75 12.24
N VAL A 10 -24.27 29.00 11.23
CA VAL A 10 -23.97 28.03 10.17
C VAL A 10 -22.85 27.09 10.66
N LEU A 11 -23.21 25.83 10.95
CA LEU A 11 -22.24 24.79 11.30
C LEU A 11 -21.71 24.14 10.01
N ILE A 12 -20.47 24.48 9.62
CA ILE A 12 -19.78 23.85 8.50
C ILE A 12 -19.14 22.56 8.98
N PHE A 13 -19.69 21.42 8.60
CA PHE A 13 -19.08 20.11 8.83
C PHE A 13 -18.05 19.83 7.74
N VAL A 14 -16.77 19.93 8.08
CA VAL A 14 -15.67 19.51 7.20
C VAL A 14 -15.49 18.00 7.38
N SER A 15 -16.02 17.21 6.44
CA SER A 15 -15.74 15.77 6.38
C SER A 15 -14.34 15.56 5.81
N SER A 16 -13.37 15.22 6.66
CA SER A 16 -12.08 14.70 6.17
C SER A 16 -12.29 13.27 5.67
N ALA A 17 -11.88 13.00 4.43
CA ALA A 17 -11.78 11.63 3.96
C ALA A 17 -10.69 10.91 4.78
N PRO A 18 -10.92 9.67 5.24
CA PRO A 18 -9.88 8.90 5.92
C PRO A 18 -8.65 8.77 5.01
N GLY A 19 -7.47 9.03 5.58
CA GLY A 19 -6.21 9.06 4.85
C GLY A 19 -5.97 7.78 4.05
N ARG A 20 -5.57 7.94 2.78
CA ARG A 20 -5.20 6.82 1.90
C ARG A 20 -4.06 6.04 2.54
N ALA A 21 -4.19 4.71 2.65
CA ALA A 21 -3.07 3.87 3.05
C ALA A 21 -1.90 4.08 2.08
N LYS A 22 -0.76 4.55 2.60
CA LYS A 22 0.44 4.79 1.80
C LYS A 22 1.24 3.49 1.75
N ILE A 23 1.34 2.90 0.56
CA ILE A 23 2.21 1.76 0.29
C ILE A 23 3.56 2.32 -0.15
N GLN A 24 4.65 1.84 0.45
CA GLN A 24 6.02 2.17 0.03
C GLN A 24 6.62 0.91 -0.61
N GLN A 25 6.77 0.94 -1.93
CA GLN A 25 7.43 -0.10 -2.71
C GLN A 25 8.55 0.53 -3.52
N LEU A 26 9.58 -0.25 -3.83
CA LEU A 26 10.62 0.17 -4.75
C LEU A 26 10.00 0.54 -6.12
N VAL A 27 10.36 1.71 -6.64
CA VAL A 27 9.77 2.27 -7.88
C VAL A 27 10.12 1.41 -9.10
N SER A 28 11.32 0.84 -9.12
CA SER A 28 11.79 -0.03 -10.19
C SER A 28 12.85 -0.99 -9.67
N ALA A 29 12.88 -2.20 -10.22
CA ALA A 29 13.93 -3.17 -9.98
C ALA A 29 14.34 -3.81 -11.30
N GLU A 30 15.63 -4.03 -11.48
CA GLU A 30 16.18 -4.73 -12.64
C GLU A 30 16.79 -6.04 -12.16
N ALA A 31 16.51 -7.11 -12.88
CA ALA A 31 17.10 -8.42 -12.65
C ALA A 31 17.45 -9.04 -14.01
N LEU A 32 18.52 -9.83 -14.02
CA LEU A 32 18.84 -10.66 -15.18
C LEU A 32 17.80 -11.78 -15.31
N GLU A 33 17.56 -12.23 -16.52
CA GLU A 33 16.67 -13.37 -16.75
C GLU A 33 17.16 -14.61 -15.97
N GLY A 34 16.26 -15.21 -15.19
CA GLY A 34 16.59 -16.35 -14.33
C GLY A 34 17.27 -15.99 -13.00
N ALA A 35 17.57 -14.71 -12.74
CA ALA A 35 18.02 -14.26 -11.43
C ALA A 35 16.84 -14.12 -10.46
N GLU A 36 17.11 -14.36 -9.18
CA GLU A 36 16.14 -14.12 -8.12
C GLU A 36 15.90 -12.61 -7.93
N LEU A 37 14.64 -12.21 -7.79
CA LEU A 37 14.24 -10.83 -7.59
C LEU A 37 13.45 -10.71 -6.27
N ASN A 38 13.97 -9.91 -5.35
CA ASN A 38 13.31 -9.65 -4.07
C ASN A 38 12.55 -8.31 -4.11
N LEU A 39 11.22 -8.37 -4.07
CA LEU A 39 10.35 -7.19 -4.04
C LEU A 39 9.84 -6.95 -2.63
N ILE A 40 10.16 -5.77 -2.08
CA ILE A 40 9.79 -5.39 -0.72
C ILE A 40 8.69 -4.34 -0.77
N CYS A 41 7.65 -4.55 0.04
CA CYS A 41 6.52 -3.65 0.19
C CYS A 41 6.31 -3.33 1.66
N SER A 42 6.41 -2.06 2.03
CA SER A 42 6.23 -1.58 3.40
C SER A 42 4.87 -0.90 3.56
N HIS A 43 4.14 -1.32 4.59
CA HIS A 43 2.81 -0.83 4.91
C HIS A 43 2.78 -0.15 6.30
N PRO A 44 3.24 1.10 6.42
CA PRO A 44 3.42 1.79 7.71
C PRO A 44 2.12 2.04 8.49
N SER A 45 0.95 1.94 7.83
CA SER A 45 -0.35 2.26 8.43
C SER A 45 -1.44 1.25 8.09
N ALA A 46 -1.09 0.12 7.45
CA ALA A 46 -2.08 -0.88 7.10
C ALA A 46 -2.28 -1.85 8.27
N SER A 47 -3.53 -2.00 8.72
CA SER A 47 -3.99 -3.12 9.53
C SER A 47 -4.40 -4.32 8.68
N SER A 48 -4.01 -4.34 7.39
CA SER A 48 -4.46 -5.37 6.46
C SER A 48 -3.78 -6.69 6.80
N ASP A 49 -4.60 -7.59 7.29
CA ASP A 49 -4.22 -8.92 7.70
C ASP A 49 -3.85 -9.84 6.52
N ASN A 50 -4.42 -9.56 5.33
CA ASN A 50 -4.18 -10.29 4.09
C ASN A 50 -3.40 -9.41 3.10
N ILE A 51 -2.32 -9.96 2.55
CA ILE A 51 -1.55 -9.35 1.47
C ILE A 51 -1.77 -10.17 0.20
N ALA A 52 -1.93 -9.50 -0.94
CA ALA A 52 -2.06 -10.13 -2.25
C ALA A 52 -1.10 -9.47 -3.24
N TRP A 53 -0.36 -10.30 -3.98
CA TRP A 53 0.55 -9.86 -5.04
C TRP A 53 -0.05 -10.15 -6.40
N TYR A 54 0.12 -9.18 -7.29
CA TYR A 54 -0.28 -9.25 -8.69
C TYR A 54 0.91 -8.86 -9.56
N ARG A 55 1.01 -9.46 -10.75
CA ARG A 55 1.84 -8.94 -11.84
C ARG A 55 0.98 -8.33 -12.91
N GLN A 56 1.51 -7.35 -13.62
CA GLN A 56 0.87 -6.78 -14.78
C GLN A 56 1.90 -6.54 -15.87
N PHE A 57 1.66 -7.13 -17.05
CA PHE A 57 2.44 -6.84 -18.25
C PHE A 57 1.84 -5.65 -19.00
N PRO A 58 2.64 -4.92 -19.80
CA PRO A 58 2.11 -3.87 -20.67
C PRO A 58 0.92 -4.36 -21.49
N ASN A 59 -0.15 -3.56 -21.54
CA ASN A 59 -1.39 -3.86 -22.26
C ASN A 59 -2.18 -5.10 -21.78
N ARG A 60 -1.91 -5.60 -20.56
CA ARG A 60 -2.66 -6.70 -19.95
C ARG A 60 -3.32 -6.26 -18.64
N GLY A 61 -4.35 -6.99 -18.22
CA GLY A 61 -4.94 -6.83 -16.89
C GLY A 61 -4.02 -7.37 -15.78
N PRO A 62 -4.29 -7.02 -14.51
CA PRO A 62 -3.60 -7.62 -13.37
C PRO A 62 -3.81 -9.13 -13.33
N GLU A 63 -2.72 -9.86 -13.10
CA GLU A 63 -2.71 -11.32 -12.93
C GLU A 63 -2.32 -11.64 -11.50
N PHE A 64 -3.15 -12.45 -10.83
CA PHE A 64 -2.91 -12.85 -9.44
C PHE A 64 -1.71 -13.80 -9.34
N ILE A 65 -0.86 -13.58 -8.34
CA ILE A 65 0.32 -14.42 -8.06
C ILE A 65 0.09 -15.25 -6.80
N VAL A 66 -0.11 -14.58 -5.66
CA VAL A 66 -0.16 -15.22 -4.35
C VAL A 66 -0.83 -14.30 -3.34
N THR A 67 -1.48 -14.89 -2.36
CA THR A 67 -1.97 -14.20 -1.17
C THR A 67 -1.46 -14.90 0.07
N GLY A 68 -1.25 -14.14 1.14
CA GLY A 68 -0.84 -14.67 2.43
C GLY A 68 -1.47 -13.88 3.56
N PHE A 69 -1.61 -14.56 4.70
CA PHE A 69 -2.09 -13.99 5.95
C PHE A 69 -1.03 -14.26 7.02
N ARG A 70 -0.30 -13.22 7.45
CA ARG A 70 0.63 -13.26 8.59
C ARG A 70 1.73 -14.33 8.57
N GLU A 71 1.87 -15.09 7.47
CA GLU A 71 2.74 -16.25 7.30
C GLU A 71 3.41 -16.22 5.93
N THR A 72 4.29 -17.19 5.71
CA THR A 72 4.93 -17.43 4.42
C THR A 72 4.00 -18.18 3.46
N ALA A 73 3.86 -17.72 2.23
CA ALA A 73 3.08 -18.39 1.19
C ALA A 73 3.92 -18.71 -0.04
N HIS A 74 3.81 -19.93 -0.55
CA HIS A 74 4.47 -20.35 -1.79
C HIS A 74 3.64 -19.95 -3.01
N SER A 75 4.29 -19.42 -4.03
CA SER A 75 3.71 -19.19 -5.34
C SER A 75 4.34 -20.14 -6.35
N PRO A 76 3.54 -20.96 -7.07
CA PRO A 76 4.05 -21.85 -8.11
C PRO A 76 4.22 -21.17 -9.48
N ASN A 77 3.65 -19.97 -9.67
CA ASN A 77 3.77 -19.22 -10.93
C ASN A 77 3.54 -17.71 -10.70
N PRO A 78 4.59 -16.88 -10.82
CA PRO A 78 6.00 -17.27 -10.91
C PRO A 78 6.43 -18.06 -9.67
N GLU A 79 7.40 -18.96 -9.83
CA GLU A 79 7.98 -19.69 -8.70
C GLU A 79 8.59 -18.70 -7.71
N GLY A 80 8.15 -18.73 -6.46
CA GLY A 80 8.61 -17.77 -5.46
C GLY A 80 7.93 -17.92 -4.11
N ILE A 81 8.34 -17.08 -3.17
CA ILE A 81 7.88 -17.13 -1.79
C ILE A 81 7.50 -15.73 -1.32
N LEU A 82 6.26 -15.58 -0.84
CA LEU A 82 5.78 -14.40 -0.15
C LEU A 82 6.11 -14.52 1.34
N HIS A 83 6.93 -13.62 1.87
CA HIS A 83 7.17 -13.46 3.29
C HIS A 83 6.43 -12.25 3.84
N ILE A 84 5.62 -12.43 4.89
CA ILE A 84 4.88 -11.35 5.57
C ILE A 84 5.45 -11.18 6.97
N SER A 85 6.24 -10.13 7.17
CA SER A 85 6.74 -9.76 8.50
C SER A 85 5.62 -9.15 9.35
N LYS A 86 5.54 -9.56 10.63
CA LYS A 86 4.66 -8.90 11.62
C LYS A 86 5.28 -7.64 12.20
N ASP A 87 6.54 -7.37 11.88
CA ASP A 87 7.34 -6.40 12.58
C ASP A 87 6.95 -5.00 12.15
N LYS A 88 6.56 -4.18 13.12
CA LYS A 88 6.38 -2.73 12.98
C LYS A 88 7.76 -2.06 12.94
N GLU A 89 8.70 -2.59 12.17
CA GLU A 89 10.07 -2.08 12.12
C GLU A 89 10.17 -1.10 10.96
N THR A 90 10.13 0.18 11.33
CA THR A 90 10.36 1.29 10.41
C THR A 90 11.84 1.29 10.05
N ALA A 91 12.21 0.73 8.91
CA ALA A 91 13.59 0.84 8.44
C ALA A 91 13.92 2.31 8.09
N PRO A 92 15.14 2.79 8.42
CA PRO A 92 15.47 4.21 8.36
C PRO A 92 15.64 4.66 6.91
N SER A 93 14.91 5.71 6.54
CA SER A 93 15.25 6.55 5.39
C SER A 93 16.64 7.16 5.59
N PRO A 94 17.41 7.33 4.51
CA PRO A 94 17.48 8.68 3.99
C PRO A 94 17.37 8.69 2.46
N CYS A 95 16.37 9.40 1.94
CA CYS A 95 16.47 9.97 0.61
C CYS A 95 16.12 11.46 0.73
N ALA A 96 17.17 12.28 0.75
CA ALA A 96 17.09 13.66 0.30
C ALA A 96 17.00 13.66 -1.23
N GLY A 97 16.13 14.51 -1.75
CA GLY A 97 16.03 14.94 -3.13
C GLY A 97 15.48 16.36 -3.13
#